data_AF-A0A1V6GNT2-F1
#
_entry.id   AF-A0A1V6GNT2-F1
#
_cell.length_a   1.000
_cell.length_b   1.000
_cell.length_c   1.000
_cell.angle_alpha   90.00
_cell.angle_beta   90.00
_cell.angle_gamma   90.00
#
_symmetry.space_group_name_H-M   'P 1'
#
loop_
_entity.id
_entity.type
_entity.pdbx_description
1 polymer ?
#
loop_
_entity_poly.entity_id
_entity_poly.type
_entity_poly.pdbx_seq_one_letter_code
_entity_poly.pdbx_strand_id
1 'polypeptide(L)'
;MSRYRSSRYSRYDRYSFFPPRKSKGERIADADKKIKALAKKGVKLSPVTLEGSKIAKTFWGKAWCDNIESYRDYAYRLERGRSYVRSNSIIDLVIGAGTINAQVMGSALYKVAVTVKPVPAAHWKTIRKVCAGKIGSLIELLRGHISEEVMAVMTAHKTGLFPSPSEIAFTCSCPDSATMCKHVAAAMYGIGHRLDTHPELLFLLRGVDTADLIASATTAPFTDGQPAGGETLAAEELADVFGVELDDTPAAAAPAVKRPRGRPRKAQAPAQAAPPAKRPRGRPRKAQAPAQAAPPAKRPRGRPKKG
;
A
#
# COMPACT_ATOMS: atom_id res chain seq x y z
N MET A 1 15.27 10.43 67.67
CA MET A 1 13.80 10.33 67.58
C MET A 1 13.38 10.58 66.13
N SER A 2 13.24 9.50 65.38
CA SER A 2 12.83 9.51 63.96
C SER A 2 11.61 8.61 63.85
N ARG A 3 10.50 9.15 63.34
CA ARG A 3 9.42 8.45 62.64
C ARG A 3 8.21 9.37 62.49
N TYR A 4 8.05 10.02 61.34
CA TYR A 4 6.73 10.35 60.79
C TYR A 4 6.80 10.56 59.27
N ARG A 5 7.03 9.49 58.51
CA ARG A 5 6.66 9.46 57.08
C ARG A 5 5.21 9.01 56.99
N SER A 6 4.31 9.98 57.03
CA SER A 6 2.89 9.78 56.74
C SER A 6 2.74 9.45 55.24
N SER A 7 2.74 8.16 54.93
CA SER A 7 2.25 7.63 53.67
C SER A 7 0.74 7.87 53.59
N ARG A 8 0.34 9.02 53.05
CA ARG A 8 -1.03 9.28 52.62
C ARG A 8 -1.19 8.93 51.15
N TYR A 9 -1.04 7.64 50.83
CA TYR A 9 -1.69 7.10 49.65
C TYR A 9 -3.18 6.95 49.97
N SER A 10 -3.97 7.80 49.34
CA SER A 10 -5.42 7.84 49.46
C SER A 10 -6.04 6.47 49.15
N ARG A 11 -6.83 5.94 50.10
CA ARG A 11 -7.61 4.71 49.98
C ARG A 11 -8.70 4.75 48.88
N TYR A 12 -8.80 5.84 48.12
CA TYR A 12 -9.82 6.07 47.09
C TYR A 12 -9.41 5.63 45.66
N ASP A 13 -8.16 5.23 45.41
CA ASP A 13 -7.69 4.82 44.07
C ASP A 13 -8.13 3.40 43.64
N ARG A 14 -9.01 2.75 44.43
CA ARG A 14 -9.47 1.38 44.16
C ARG A 14 -10.61 1.30 43.13
N TYR A 15 -11.16 2.44 42.68
CA TYR A 15 -12.30 2.50 41.75
C TYR A 15 -11.98 3.13 40.39
N SER A 16 -10.71 3.26 40.01
CA SER A 16 -10.36 3.56 38.63
C SER A 16 -10.53 2.30 37.78
N PHE A 17 -11.76 2.06 37.31
CA PHE A 17 -12.15 0.94 36.42
C PHE A 17 -11.37 0.93 35.08
N PHE A 18 -10.57 1.97 34.82
CA PHE A 18 -9.72 2.09 33.65
C PHE A 18 -8.24 2.15 34.04
N PRO A 19 -7.38 1.27 33.50
CA PRO A 19 -5.95 1.33 33.77
C PRO A 19 -5.38 2.69 33.31
N PRO A 20 -4.36 3.21 34.03
CA PRO A 20 -3.75 4.49 33.69
C PRO A 20 -3.22 4.47 32.26
N ARG A 21 -3.30 5.62 31.57
CA ARG A 21 -2.80 5.74 30.20
C ARG A 21 -1.29 5.53 30.17
N LYS A 22 -0.82 4.54 29.40
CA LYS A 22 0.62 4.33 29.15
C LYS A 22 1.27 5.60 28.60
N SER A 23 2.38 5.97 29.21
CA SER A 23 3.31 7.01 28.75
C SER A 23 3.94 6.65 27.40
N LYS A 24 4.61 7.62 26.77
CA LYS A 24 5.35 7.40 25.52
C LYS A 24 6.47 6.36 25.70
N GLY A 25 7.22 6.45 26.80
CA GLY A 25 8.34 5.54 27.09
C GLY A 25 7.90 4.09 27.29
N GLU A 26 6.78 3.87 28.00
CA GLU A 26 6.22 2.54 28.19
C GLU A 26 5.79 1.89 26.86
N ARG A 27 5.18 2.66 25.94
CA ARG A 27 4.80 2.14 24.61
C ARG A 27 6.01 1.74 23.78
N ILE A 28 7.07 2.54 23.80
CA ILE A 28 8.33 2.23 23.13
C ILE A 28 8.90 0.92 23.71
N ALA A 29 8.97 0.79 25.04
CA ALA A 29 9.48 -0.40 25.69
C ALA A 29 8.65 -1.66 25.37
N ASP A 30 7.32 -1.55 25.32
CA ASP A 30 6.43 -2.64 24.93
C ASP A 30 6.65 -3.07 23.48
N ALA A 31 6.76 -2.10 22.56
CA ALA A 31 7.06 -2.35 21.16
C ALA A 31 8.41 -3.04 20.98
N ASP A 32 9.46 -2.53 21.63
CA ASP A 32 10.82 -3.09 21.58
C ASP A 32 10.87 -4.51 22.15
N LYS A 33 10.20 -4.74 23.29
CA LYS A 33 10.07 -6.08 23.88
C LYS A 33 9.40 -7.04 22.90
N LYS A 34 8.35 -6.58 22.20
CA LYS A 34 7.64 -7.42 21.23
C LYS A 34 8.45 -7.69 19.98
N ILE A 35 9.16 -6.69 19.45
CA ILE A 35 10.10 -6.83 18.32
C ILE A 35 11.16 -7.87 18.68
N LYS A 36 11.83 -7.73 19.83
CA LYS A 36 12.85 -8.69 20.29
C LYS A 36 12.28 -10.10 20.44
N ALA A 37 11.08 -10.25 20.99
CA ALA A 37 10.44 -11.55 21.15
C ALA A 37 10.08 -12.21 19.80
N LEU A 38 9.69 -11.44 18.79
CA LEU A 38 9.38 -11.94 17.44
C LEU A 38 10.65 -12.21 16.62
N ALA A 39 11.68 -11.38 16.76
CA ALA A 39 12.98 -11.58 16.14
C ALA A 39 13.64 -12.88 16.64
N LYS A 40 13.54 -13.18 17.94
CA LYS A 40 13.98 -14.48 18.51
C LYS A 40 13.26 -15.70 17.91
N LYS A 41 12.08 -15.49 17.32
CA LYS A 41 11.30 -16.54 16.63
C LYS A 41 11.58 -16.59 15.12
N GLY A 42 12.58 -15.85 14.64
CA GLY A 42 12.95 -15.80 13.21
C GLY A 42 12.01 -14.98 12.33
N VAL A 43 11.11 -14.18 12.91
CA VAL A 43 10.22 -13.32 12.13
C VAL A 43 10.98 -12.08 11.67
N LYS A 44 11.11 -11.89 10.35
CA LYS A 44 11.63 -10.65 9.76
C LYS A 44 10.56 -9.56 9.88
N LEU A 45 10.87 -8.50 10.61
CA LEU A 45 9.99 -7.36 10.83
C LEU A 45 10.54 -6.13 10.12
N SER A 46 9.65 -5.25 9.68
CA SER A 46 9.98 -3.94 9.14
C SER A 46 9.39 -2.83 10.02
N PRO A 47 9.98 -2.55 11.20
CA PRO A 47 9.45 -1.54 12.12
C PRO A 47 9.54 -0.14 11.52
N VAL A 48 8.69 0.76 12.04
CA VAL A 48 8.75 2.21 11.74
C VAL A 48 9.28 2.90 12.99
N THR A 49 10.51 3.39 12.88
CA THR A 49 11.24 4.02 14.00
C THR A 49 11.51 5.48 13.64
N LEU A 50 10.94 6.40 14.40
CA LEU A 50 11.14 7.82 14.15
C LEU A 50 12.40 8.34 14.85
N GLU A 51 13.24 9.01 14.08
CA GLU A 51 14.31 9.86 14.57
C GLU A 51 13.78 11.29 14.75
N GLY A 52 13.25 11.57 15.95
CA GLY A 52 12.73 12.88 16.34
C GLY A 52 11.20 12.98 16.40
N SER A 53 10.67 14.18 16.19
CA SER A 53 9.23 14.50 16.34
C SER A 53 8.44 14.49 15.03
N LYS A 54 9.12 14.69 13.89
CA LYS A 54 8.53 14.72 12.55
C LYS A 54 8.28 13.29 12.06
N ILE A 55 7.07 13.03 11.57
CA ILE A 55 6.69 11.72 11.01
C ILE A 55 7.28 11.55 9.61
N ALA A 56 7.10 12.57 8.75
CA ALA A 56 7.63 12.61 7.41
C ALA A 56 8.54 13.84 7.21
N LYS A 57 9.61 13.66 6.42
CA LYS A 57 10.68 14.65 6.18
C LYS A 57 10.77 15.04 4.71
N THR A 58 10.58 14.10 3.79
CA THR A 58 10.69 14.31 2.34
C THR A 58 9.36 14.75 1.74
N PHE A 59 9.37 15.10 0.46
CA PHE A 59 8.15 15.42 -0.28
C PHE A 59 7.14 14.28 -0.23
N TRP A 60 7.52 13.05 -0.61
CA TRP A 60 6.58 11.93 -0.76
C TRP A 60 5.89 11.58 0.56
N GLY A 61 6.65 11.55 1.65
CA GLY A 61 6.11 11.29 2.96
C GLY A 61 5.15 12.40 3.44
N LYS A 62 5.50 13.68 3.21
CA LYS A 62 4.64 14.82 3.57
C LYS A 62 3.36 14.82 2.75
N ALA A 63 3.47 14.72 1.42
CA ALA A 63 2.32 14.76 0.53
C ALA A 63 1.35 13.59 0.78
N TRP A 64 1.87 12.41 1.18
CA TRP A 64 1.03 11.31 1.65
C TRP A 64 0.29 11.67 2.95
N CYS A 65 0.99 12.24 3.93
CA CYS A 65 0.38 12.70 5.19
C CYS A 65 -0.69 13.76 4.93
N ASP A 66 -0.42 14.73 4.05
CA ASP A 66 -1.37 15.78 3.68
C ASP A 66 -2.61 15.19 2.99
N ASN A 67 -2.43 14.19 2.12
CA ASN A 67 -3.55 13.48 1.49
C ASN A 67 -4.45 12.78 2.53
N ILE A 68 -3.89 12.06 3.50
CA ILE A 68 -4.73 11.39 4.52
C ILE A 68 -5.40 12.40 5.47
N GLU A 69 -4.78 13.55 5.71
CA GLU A 69 -5.33 14.64 6.54
C GLU A 69 -6.48 15.37 5.83
N SER A 70 -6.49 15.37 4.49
CA SER A 70 -7.60 15.89 3.68
C SER A 70 -8.90 15.08 3.86
N TYR A 71 -8.83 13.87 4.41
CA TYR A 71 -10.00 13.03 4.67
C TYR A 71 -10.73 13.56 5.92
N ARG A 72 -11.59 14.55 5.71
CA ARG A 72 -12.28 15.32 6.77
C ARG A 72 -12.99 14.46 7.82
N ASP A 73 -13.47 13.28 7.43
CA ASP A 73 -14.20 12.35 8.31
C ASP A 73 -13.34 11.77 9.46
N TYR A 74 -12.01 11.91 9.40
CA TYR A 74 -11.09 11.24 10.33
C TYR A 74 -10.28 12.17 11.25
N ALA A 75 -10.46 13.50 11.16
CA ALA A 75 -9.58 14.48 11.81
C ALA A 75 -9.28 14.20 13.30
N TYR A 76 -10.29 13.93 14.13
CA TYR A 76 -10.11 13.63 15.57
C TYR A 76 -9.37 12.31 15.84
N ARG A 77 -9.44 11.36 14.89
CA ARG A 77 -8.83 10.03 15.03
C ARG A 77 -7.36 10.02 14.63
N LEU A 78 -6.97 10.93 13.74
CA LEU A 78 -5.60 11.04 13.23
C LEU A 78 -4.61 11.43 14.34
N GLU A 79 -4.96 12.32 15.26
CA GLU A 79 -4.04 12.76 16.32
C GLU A 79 -3.62 11.60 17.23
N ARG A 80 -4.55 10.70 17.55
CA ARG A 80 -4.23 9.48 18.31
C ARG A 80 -3.29 8.57 17.52
N GLY A 81 -3.48 8.45 16.22
CA GLY A 81 -2.58 7.72 15.33
C GLY A 81 -1.16 8.29 15.36
N ARG A 82 -1.00 9.62 15.23
CA ARG A 82 0.30 10.31 15.32
C ARG A 82 1.03 9.99 16.63
N SER A 83 0.32 9.93 17.75
CA SER A 83 0.90 9.55 19.06
C SER A 83 1.51 8.14 19.04
N TYR A 84 0.89 7.19 18.34
CA TYR A 84 1.40 5.81 18.23
C TYR A 84 2.64 5.75 17.33
N VAL A 85 2.66 6.48 16.22
CA VAL A 85 3.85 6.55 15.36
C VAL A 85 5.02 7.20 16.12
N ARG A 86 4.77 8.32 16.80
CA ARG A 86 5.75 9.03 17.64
C ARG A 86 6.25 8.23 18.85
N SER A 87 5.61 7.11 19.18
CA SER A 87 6.03 6.18 20.22
C SER A 87 6.53 4.84 19.66
N ASN A 88 6.95 4.82 18.38
CA ASN A 88 7.50 3.65 17.69
C ASN A 88 6.65 2.38 17.86
N SER A 89 5.32 2.56 17.93
CA SER A 89 4.39 1.46 18.21
C SER A 89 4.14 0.56 16.99
N ILE A 90 4.59 0.95 15.80
CA ILE A 90 4.44 0.15 14.58
C ILE A 90 5.66 -0.76 14.46
N ILE A 91 5.49 -2.02 14.82
CA ILE A 91 6.60 -2.99 14.89
C ILE A 91 6.86 -3.67 13.55
N ASP A 92 5.90 -3.58 12.62
CA ASP A 92 5.99 -4.14 11.28
C ASP A 92 5.10 -3.33 10.34
N LEU A 93 5.62 -2.97 9.16
CA LEU A 93 4.89 -2.29 8.10
C LEU A 93 5.47 -2.70 6.75
N VAL A 94 4.68 -3.44 5.98
CA VAL A 94 5.04 -3.98 4.68
C VAL A 94 4.04 -3.46 3.65
N ILE A 95 4.57 -2.84 2.60
CA ILE A 95 3.78 -2.32 1.47
C ILE A 95 4.01 -3.25 0.28
N GLY A 96 2.94 -3.74 -0.31
CA GLY A 96 2.94 -4.52 -1.53
C GLY A 96 1.94 -3.96 -2.54
N ALA A 97 1.77 -4.65 -3.67
CA ALA A 97 0.83 -4.24 -4.70
C ALA A 97 -0.61 -4.24 -4.16
N GLY A 98 -1.25 -3.07 -4.15
CA GLY A 98 -2.61 -2.86 -3.66
C GLY A 98 -2.86 -3.16 -2.17
N THR A 99 -1.83 -3.51 -1.39
CA THR A 99 -2.00 -3.96 -0.01
C THR A 99 -0.91 -3.43 0.91
N ILE A 100 -1.30 -3.01 2.11
CA ILE A 100 -0.38 -2.69 3.21
C ILE A 100 -0.76 -3.56 4.40
N ASN A 101 0.23 -4.28 4.94
CA ASN A 101 0.08 -5.04 6.18
C ASN A 101 0.93 -4.39 7.26
N ALA A 102 0.34 -4.13 8.41
CA ALA A 102 1.04 -3.56 9.55
C ALA A 102 0.68 -4.25 10.86
N GLN A 103 1.62 -4.22 11.80
CA GLN A 103 1.42 -4.68 13.17
C GLN A 103 1.70 -3.53 14.13
N VAL A 104 0.69 -3.17 14.92
CA VAL A 104 0.73 -2.01 15.82
C VAL A 104 0.58 -2.48 17.26
N MET A 105 1.55 -2.15 18.10
CA MET A 105 1.56 -2.43 19.52
C MET A 105 0.69 -1.40 20.27
N GLY A 106 -0.34 -1.88 20.95
CA GLY A 106 -1.18 -1.09 21.85
C GLY A 106 -1.32 -1.75 23.22
N SER A 107 -2.56 -1.95 23.67
CA SER A 107 -2.86 -2.85 24.81
C SER A 107 -2.52 -4.30 24.48
N ALA A 108 -2.66 -4.68 23.20
CA ALA A 108 -2.21 -5.93 22.62
C ALA A 108 -1.56 -5.64 21.26
N LEU A 109 -1.01 -6.68 20.62
CA LEU A 109 -0.54 -6.55 19.25
C LEU A 109 -1.72 -6.64 18.29
N TYR A 110 -1.96 -5.58 17.52
CA TYR A 110 -3.06 -5.52 16.55
C TYR A 110 -2.53 -5.65 15.13
N LYS A 111 -3.23 -6.44 14.31
CA LYS A 111 -2.98 -6.56 12.87
C LYS A 111 -3.86 -5.56 12.13
N VAL A 112 -3.23 -4.78 11.27
CA VAL A 112 -3.87 -3.79 10.40
C VAL A 112 -3.62 -4.23 8.97
N ALA A 113 -4.67 -4.28 8.15
CA ALA A 113 -4.53 -4.43 6.71
C ALA A 113 -5.28 -3.31 6.00
N VAL A 114 -4.61 -2.70 5.03
CA VAL A 114 -5.14 -1.64 4.18
C VAL A 114 -5.12 -2.15 2.75
N THR A 115 -6.24 -2.05 2.07
CA THR A 115 -6.34 -2.36 0.64
C THR A 115 -6.51 -1.07 -0.14
N VAL A 116 -5.74 -0.92 -1.21
CA VAL A 116 -5.74 0.25 -2.08
C VAL A 116 -6.01 -0.22 -3.50
N LYS A 117 -6.98 0.39 -4.17
CA LYS A 117 -7.24 0.10 -5.59
C LYS A 117 -6.02 0.50 -6.43
N PRO A 118 -5.77 -0.13 -7.59
CA PRO A 118 -4.77 0.37 -8.54
C PRO A 118 -5.23 1.69 -9.19
N VAL A 119 -4.30 2.44 -9.79
CA VAL A 119 -4.66 3.62 -10.59
C VAL A 119 -5.46 3.17 -11.81
N PRO A 120 -6.61 3.81 -12.12
CA PRO A 120 -7.30 3.56 -13.39
C PRO A 120 -6.38 3.85 -14.59
N ALA A 121 -6.36 2.95 -15.58
CA ALA A 121 -5.45 3.08 -16.74
C ALA A 121 -5.59 4.42 -17.49
N ALA A 122 -6.80 4.98 -17.54
CA ALA A 122 -7.04 6.30 -18.12
C ALA A 122 -6.33 7.43 -17.34
N HIS A 123 -6.40 7.40 -16.00
CA HIS A 123 -5.70 8.37 -15.15
C HIS A 123 -4.19 8.21 -15.29
N TRP A 124 -3.70 6.97 -15.32
CA TRP A 124 -2.28 6.70 -15.52
C TRP A 124 -1.77 7.23 -16.87
N LYS A 125 -2.53 7.05 -17.95
CA LYS A 125 -2.20 7.62 -19.27
C LYS A 125 -2.12 9.16 -19.22
N THR A 126 -3.02 9.81 -18.49
CA THR A 126 -2.99 11.27 -18.31
C THR A 126 -1.75 11.71 -17.54
N ILE A 127 -1.42 11.05 -16.42
CA ILE A 127 -0.21 11.35 -15.63
C ILE A 127 1.03 11.22 -16.53
N ARG A 128 1.17 10.11 -17.27
CA ARG A 128 2.29 9.89 -18.20
C ARG A 128 2.42 10.99 -19.24
N LYS A 129 1.30 11.42 -19.84
CA LYS A 129 1.30 12.50 -20.84
C LYS A 129 1.77 13.83 -20.26
N VAL A 130 1.38 14.16 -19.03
CA VAL A 130 1.78 15.43 -18.39
C VAL A 130 3.24 15.38 -17.92
N CYS A 131 3.72 14.21 -17.53
CA CYS A 131 5.11 14.00 -17.10
C CYS A 131 6.10 13.83 -18.26
N ALA A 132 5.60 13.59 -19.47
CA ALA A 132 6.41 13.39 -20.67
C ALA A 132 7.33 14.60 -20.91
N GLY A 133 8.64 14.35 -20.99
CA GLY A 133 9.68 15.35 -21.20
C GLY A 133 10.03 16.17 -19.95
N LYS A 134 9.37 15.92 -18.81
CA LYS A 134 9.56 16.68 -17.56
C LYS A 134 10.32 15.93 -16.46
N ILE A 135 10.59 14.63 -16.65
CA ILE A 135 11.31 13.78 -15.69
C ILE A 135 12.64 13.36 -16.32
N GLY A 136 13.74 13.91 -15.83
CA GLY A 136 15.09 13.64 -16.35
C GLY A 136 15.65 12.29 -15.90
N SER A 137 15.33 11.85 -14.68
CA SER A 137 15.82 10.58 -14.13
C SER A 137 14.85 9.94 -13.13
N LEU A 138 14.88 8.60 -13.04
CA LEU A 138 14.19 7.85 -11.98
C LEU A 138 14.64 8.31 -10.60
N ILE A 139 15.93 8.58 -10.43
CA ILE A 139 16.51 8.94 -9.14
C ILE A 139 15.96 10.30 -8.68
N GLU A 140 15.83 11.27 -9.59
CA GLU A 140 15.24 12.57 -9.29
C GLU A 140 13.76 12.45 -8.92
N LEU A 141 13.00 11.65 -9.67
CA LEU A 141 11.60 11.35 -9.37
C LEU A 141 11.43 10.77 -7.96
N LEU A 142 12.23 9.75 -7.63
CA LEU A 142 12.15 9.08 -6.33
C LEU A 142 12.60 10.00 -5.19
N ARG A 143 13.67 10.80 -5.39
CA ARG A 143 14.07 11.84 -4.41
C ARG A 143 13.03 12.95 -4.24
N GLY A 144 12.07 13.05 -5.18
CA GLY A 144 11.11 14.13 -5.24
C GLY A 144 11.75 15.46 -5.65
N HIS A 145 12.86 15.41 -6.40
CA HIS A 145 13.58 16.55 -6.93
C HIS A 145 13.18 16.79 -8.40
N ILE A 146 11.89 16.94 -8.65
CA ILE A 146 11.35 17.27 -9.99
C ILE A 146 10.51 18.55 -9.90
N SER A 147 10.10 19.10 -11.04
CA SER A 147 9.35 20.35 -11.06
C SER A 147 8.06 20.28 -10.24
N GLU A 148 7.71 21.38 -9.59
CA GLU A 148 6.52 21.49 -8.74
C GLU A 148 5.24 21.15 -9.52
N GLU A 149 5.19 21.47 -10.81
CA GLU A 149 4.08 21.09 -11.70
C GLU A 149 3.88 19.57 -11.79
N VAL A 150 4.96 18.81 -12.01
CA VAL A 150 4.87 17.34 -12.11
C VAL A 150 4.44 16.77 -10.78
N MET A 151 5.00 17.29 -9.69
CA MET A 151 4.66 16.87 -8.35
C MET A 151 3.19 17.12 -8.02
N ALA A 152 2.67 18.30 -8.33
CA ALA A 152 1.27 18.64 -8.15
C ALA A 152 0.34 17.70 -8.92
N VAL A 153 0.71 17.30 -10.15
CA VAL A 153 -0.06 16.36 -10.96
C VAL A 153 -0.04 14.96 -10.37
N MET A 154 1.12 14.48 -9.91
CA MET A 154 1.27 13.15 -9.32
C MET A 154 0.56 13.04 -7.97
N THR A 155 0.45 14.12 -7.21
CA THR A 155 -0.20 14.15 -5.90
C THR A 155 -1.61 14.72 -5.91
N ALA A 156 -2.11 15.10 -7.08
CA ALA A 156 -3.43 15.70 -7.25
C ALA A 156 -4.54 14.82 -6.65
N HIS A 157 -5.46 15.44 -5.92
CA HIS A 157 -6.60 14.73 -5.37
C HIS A 157 -7.46 14.13 -6.49
N LYS A 158 -7.83 12.85 -6.34
CA LYS A 158 -8.66 12.03 -7.26
C LYS A 158 -8.01 11.63 -8.59
N THR A 159 -7.10 12.43 -9.13
CA THR A 159 -6.48 12.18 -10.45
C THR A 159 -5.03 11.72 -10.37
N GLY A 160 -4.36 11.95 -9.23
CA GLY A 160 -2.99 11.56 -8.98
C GLY A 160 -2.83 10.11 -8.50
N LEU A 161 -1.64 9.83 -7.98
CA LEU A 161 -1.26 8.53 -7.42
C LEU A 161 -1.83 8.30 -6.03
N PHE A 162 -2.09 9.33 -5.24
CA PHE A 162 -2.60 9.12 -3.90
C PHE A 162 -4.07 8.67 -3.93
N PRO A 163 -4.43 7.62 -3.16
CA PRO A 163 -5.79 7.12 -3.18
C PRO A 163 -6.76 8.14 -2.59
N SER A 164 -7.97 8.16 -3.12
CA SER A 164 -9.12 8.81 -2.50
C SER A 164 -9.76 7.90 -1.43
N PRO A 165 -10.61 8.44 -0.54
CA PRO A 165 -11.30 7.65 0.48
C PRO A 165 -12.10 6.45 -0.06
N SER A 166 -12.60 6.51 -1.30
CA SER A 166 -13.36 5.41 -1.94
C SER A 166 -12.47 4.36 -2.61
N GLU A 167 -11.17 4.62 -2.72
CA GLU A 167 -10.16 3.70 -3.25
C GLU A 167 -9.39 2.97 -2.16
N ILE A 168 -9.65 3.29 -0.90
CA ILE A 168 -8.95 2.72 0.26
C ILE A 168 -9.91 2.07 1.23
N ALA A 169 -9.58 0.86 1.66
CA ALA A 169 -10.33 0.09 2.64
C ALA A 169 -9.43 -0.34 3.79
N PHE A 170 -9.99 -0.36 5.00
CA PHE A 170 -9.25 -0.61 6.22
C PHE A 170 -9.84 -1.79 6.99
N THR A 171 -8.95 -2.59 7.57
CA THR A 171 -9.30 -3.62 8.55
C THR A 171 -8.31 -3.58 9.70
N CYS A 172 -8.80 -3.77 10.92
CA CYS A 172 -7.96 -3.84 12.10
C CYS A 172 -8.52 -4.88 13.07
N SER A 173 -7.65 -5.70 13.65
CA SER A 173 -8.03 -6.71 14.64
C SER A 173 -8.37 -6.15 16.03
N CYS A 174 -8.63 -4.86 16.15
CA CYS A 174 -8.93 -4.20 17.43
C CYS A 174 -10.45 -4.17 17.67
N PRO A 175 -10.90 -4.09 18.93
CA PRO A 175 -12.33 -4.06 19.25
C PRO A 175 -13.03 -2.72 18.93
N ASP A 176 -12.33 -1.77 18.31
CA ASP A 176 -12.91 -0.50 17.87
C ASP A 176 -13.71 -0.74 16.58
N SER A 177 -15.00 -0.42 16.59
CA SER A 177 -15.90 -0.56 15.45
C SER A 177 -15.73 0.54 14.39
N ALA A 178 -14.85 1.52 14.63
CA ALA A 178 -14.57 2.57 13.66
C ALA A 178 -13.79 2.04 12.45
N THR A 179 -14.21 2.47 11.25
CA THR A 179 -13.50 2.18 9.98
C THR A 179 -12.02 2.60 10.04
N MET A 180 -11.74 3.74 10.66
CA MET A 180 -10.38 4.26 10.88
C MET A 180 -10.09 4.33 12.38
N CYS A 181 -9.67 3.23 12.99
CA CYS A 181 -9.23 3.26 14.39
C CYS A 181 -7.85 3.95 14.52
N LYS A 182 -7.41 4.22 15.74
CA LYS A 182 -6.07 4.80 16.01
C LYS A 182 -4.91 3.97 15.45
N HIS A 183 -5.06 2.65 15.33
CA HIS A 183 -4.02 1.77 14.77
C HIS A 183 -3.95 1.87 13.25
N VAL A 184 -5.10 1.96 12.58
CA VAL A 184 -5.16 2.24 11.13
C VAL A 184 -4.54 3.61 10.86
N ALA A 185 -4.94 4.63 11.62
CA ALA A 185 -4.34 5.97 11.50
C ALA A 185 -2.81 5.94 11.71
N ALA A 186 -2.33 5.19 12.71
CA ALA A 186 -0.89 5.00 12.92
C ALA A 186 -0.22 4.36 11.71
N ALA A 187 -0.78 3.27 11.17
CA ALA A 187 -0.26 2.63 9.96
C ALA A 187 -0.23 3.59 8.76
N MET A 188 -1.27 4.40 8.56
CA MET A 188 -1.34 5.39 7.48
C MET A 188 -0.23 6.46 7.59
N TYR A 189 0.05 6.97 8.79
CA TYR A 189 1.21 7.86 9.02
C TYR A 189 2.55 7.13 8.87
N GLY A 190 2.62 5.86 9.27
CA GLY A 190 3.80 5.02 9.09
C GLY A 190 4.16 4.76 7.63
N ILE A 191 3.16 4.72 6.74
CA ILE A 191 3.39 4.70 5.28
C ILE A 191 4.10 5.98 4.84
N GLY A 192 3.63 7.15 5.28
CA GLY A 192 4.29 8.42 4.97
C GLY A 192 5.76 8.43 5.39
N HIS A 193 6.08 7.92 6.58
CA HIS A 193 7.47 7.74 6.99
C HIS A 193 8.24 6.76 6.09
N ARG A 194 7.64 5.64 5.71
CA ARG A 194 8.28 4.66 4.82
C ARG A 194 8.58 5.25 3.44
N LEU A 195 7.70 6.09 2.92
CA LEU A 195 7.88 6.76 1.63
C LEU A 195 9.01 7.79 1.63
N ASP A 196 9.50 8.23 2.80
CA ASP A 196 10.70 9.09 2.86
C ASP A 196 11.96 8.37 2.39
N THR A 197 12.05 7.06 2.61
CA THR A 197 13.22 6.25 2.26
C THR A 197 12.96 5.30 1.10
N HIS A 198 11.69 4.95 0.86
CA HIS A 198 11.24 4.00 -0.15
C HIS A 198 10.05 4.53 -0.97
N PRO A 199 10.22 5.64 -1.72
CA PRO A 199 9.18 6.26 -2.53
C PRO A 199 8.64 5.35 -3.65
N GLU A 200 9.44 4.41 -4.14
CA GLU A 200 9.06 3.40 -5.13
C GLU A 200 7.87 2.54 -4.68
N LEU A 201 7.70 2.38 -3.36
CA LEU A 201 6.59 1.61 -2.78
C LEU A 201 5.22 2.25 -3.07
N LEU A 202 5.15 3.56 -3.34
CA LEU A 202 3.89 4.19 -3.75
C LEU A 202 3.43 3.69 -5.12
N PHE A 203 4.36 3.57 -6.07
CA PHE A 203 4.08 3.10 -7.42
C PHE A 203 3.70 1.63 -7.41
N LEU A 204 4.45 0.81 -6.66
CA LEU A 204 4.11 -0.58 -6.39
C LEU A 204 2.70 -0.71 -5.79
N LEU A 205 2.41 0.05 -4.74
CA LEU A 205 1.11 0.04 -4.06
C LEU A 205 -0.03 0.37 -5.02
N ARG A 206 0.19 1.32 -5.93
CA ARG A 206 -0.81 1.80 -6.89
C ARG A 206 -0.81 1.03 -8.21
N GLY A 207 0.03 0.01 -8.35
CA GLY A 207 0.03 -0.91 -9.49
C GLY A 207 0.47 -0.24 -10.78
N VAL A 208 1.40 0.72 -10.70
CA VAL A 208 1.96 1.44 -11.85
C VAL A 208 3.47 1.28 -11.90
N ASP A 209 4.03 1.25 -13.10
CA ASP A 209 5.47 1.11 -13.31
C ASP A 209 6.13 2.48 -13.47
N THR A 210 7.18 2.77 -12.72
CA THR A 210 7.95 4.01 -12.87
C THR A 210 8.68 4.08 -14.21
N ALA A 211 9.02 2.94 -14.82
CA ALA A 211 9.68 2.90 -16.12
C ALA A 211 8.82 3.54 -17.23
N ASP A 212 7.49 3.42 -17.12
CA ASP A 212 6.56 4.05 -18.07
C ASP A 212 6.68 5.57 -18.12
N LEU A 213 7.04 6.21 -16.99
CA LEU A 213 7.19 7.66 -16.90
C LEU A 213 8.45 8.14 -17.63
N ILE A 214 9.51 7.35 -17.57
CA ILE A 214 10.80 7.66 -18.18
C ILE A 214 10.75 7.39 -19.69
N ALA A 215 10.16 6.26 -20.09
CA ALA A 215 9.95 5.96 -21.51
C ALA A 215 9.10 7.03 -22.20
N SER A 216 8.08 7.55 -21.50
CA SER A 216 7.27 8.67 -22.01
C SER A 216 8.08 9.96 -22.12
N ALA A 217 9.16 10.13 -21.34
CA ALA A 217 10.02 11.31 -21.40
C ALA A 217 11.03 11.27 -22.54
N THR A 218 11.57 10.10 -22.88
CA THR A 218 12.49 9.94 -24.01
C THR A 218 11.81 9.95 -25.38
N THR A 219 10.51 9.62 -25.43
CA THR A 219 9.75 9.55 -26.68
C THR A 219 8.95 10.83 -26.97
N ALA A 220 8.93 11.78 -26.04
CA ALA A 220 8.32 13.09 -26.30
C ALA A 220 9.20 13.85 -27.29
N PRO A 221 8.68 14.30 -28.45
CA PRO A 221 9.44 15.21 -29.29
C PRO A 221 9.76 16.45 -28.44
N PHE A 222 11.03 16.81 -28.36
CA PHE A 222 11.46 18.11 -27.85
C PHE A 222 10.73 19.18 -28.67
N THR A 223 9.65 19.74 -28.12
CA THR A 223 9.00 20.90 -28.72
C THR A 223 9.83 22.11 -28.34
N ASP A 224 10.42 22.73 -29.36
CA ASP A 224 11.32 23.89 -29.33
C ASP A 224 11.12 24.83 -28.13
N GLY A 225 12.00 24.65 -27.14
CA GLY A 225 12.35 25.64 -26.15
C GLY A 225 13.87 25.73 -26.15
N GLN A 226 14.39 26.78 -26.76
CA GLN A 226 15.81 27.09 -26.94
C GLN A 226 16.70 26.63 -25.77
N PRO A 227 17.70 25.74 -25.98
CA PRO A 227 18.76 25.56 -24.99
C PRO A 227 19.69 26.77 -25.04
N ALA A 228 19.73 27.52 -23.95
CA ALA A 228 20.83 28.45 -23.70
C ALA A 228 22.08 27.62 -23.39
N GLY A 229 22.99 27.54 -24.36
CA GLY A 229 24.41 27.24 -24.17
C GLY A 229 24.74 25.92 -23.46
N GLY A 230 24.74 24.82 -24.22
CA GLY A 230 25.42 23.60 -23.85
C GLY A 230 26.01 22.99 -25.12
N GLU A 231 27.33 23.02 -25.24
CA GLU A 231 28.05 22.45 -26.38
C GLU A 231 27.70 20.97 -26.52
N THR A 232 27.22 20.58 -27.70
CA THR A 232 27.00 19.19 -28.07
C THR A 232 28.35 18.52 -28.18
N LEU A 233 28.71 17.72 -27.18
CA LEU A 233 29.85 16.82 -27.27
C LEU A 233 29.56 15.80 -28.37
N ALA A 234 30.44 15.75 -29.36
CA ALA A 234 30.34 14.89 -30.51
C ALA A 234 30.41 13.42 -30.06
N ALA A 235 29.71 12.53 -30.78
CA ALA A 235 29.57 11.12 -30.40
C ALA A 235 30.93 10.38 -30.31
N GLU A 236 31.97 10.95 -30.92
CA GLU A 236 33.33 10.43 -30.90
C GLU A 236 34.01 10.55 -29.51
N GLU A 237 33.64 11.51 -28.66
CA GLU A 237 34.23 11.68 -27.31
C GLU A 237 33.59 10.77 -26.25
N LEU A 238 32.39 10.24 -26.51
CA LEU A 238 31.72 9.28 -25.61
C LEU A 238 32.28 7.87 -25.70
N ALA A 239 32.94 7.52 -26.81
CA ALA A 239 33.62 6.24 -26.98
C ALA A 239 34.89 6.13 -26.11
N ASP A 240 35.58 7.24 -25.88
CA ASP A 240 36.85 7.26 -25.14
C ASP A 240 36.66 7.18 -23.62
N VAL A 241 35.46 7.51 -23.12
CA VAL A 241 35.13 7.44 -21.67
C VAL A 241 34.62 6.06 -21.25
N PHE A 242 34.05 5.28 -22.16
CA PHE A 242 33.49 3.95 -21.88
C PHE A 242 34.09 2.90 -22.80
N GLY A 243 35.38 2.60 -22.62
CA GLY A 243 36.17 1.63 -23.40
C GLY A 243 35.44 0.31 -23.71
N VAL A 244 34.63 0.35 -24.76
CA VAL A 244 33.88 -0.75 -25.35
C VAL A 244 34.13 -0.62 -26.83
N GLU A 245 35.14 -1.37 -27.31
CA GLU A 245 35.31 -1.63 -28.73
C GLU A 245 34.07 -2.37 -29.24
N LEU A 246 33.27 -1.67 -30.06
CA LEU A 246 32.27 -2.27 -30.93
C LEU A 246 32.95 -2.58 -32.25
N ASP A 247 33.42 -3.81 -32.39
CA ASP A 247 34.01 -4.32 -33.63
C ASP A 247 32.89 -4.56 -34.66
N ASP A 248 32.79 -3.67 -35.64
CA ASP A 248 31.94 -3.80 -36.82
C ASP A 248 32.74 -4.49 -37.92
N THR A 249 32.43 -5.76 -38.22
CA THR A 249 32.91 -6.44 -39.43
C THR A 249 31.72 -6.93 -40.26
N PRO A 250 31.53 -6.48 -41.52
CA PRO A 250 30.41 -6.89 -42.34
C PRO A 250 30.71 -8.14 -43.21
N ALA A 251 29.67 -8.97 -43.32
CA ALA A 251 29.28 -9.85 -44.44
C ALA A 251 30.18 -11.05 -44.86
N ALA A 252 29.62 -12.27 -44.79
CA ALA A 252 29.66 -13.24 -45.90
C ALA A 252 28.77 -14.49 -45.68
N ALA A 253 27.91 -14.73 -46.67
CA ALA A 253 27.39 -15.98 -47.25
C ALA A 253 27.30 -17.31 -46.43
N ALA A 254 26.12 -17.95 -46.57
CA ALA A 254 25.83 -19.34 -46.22
C ALA A 254 26.65 -20.38 -47.00
N PRO A 255 26.77 -21.61 -46.46
CA PRO A 255 26.47 -22.79 -47.25
C PRO A 255 25.63 -23.85 -46.52
N ALA A 256 25.11 -24.80 -47.30
CA ALA A 256 24.03 -25.71 -46.96
C ALA A 256 24.47 -27.16 -46.60
N VAL A 257 23.61 -27.81 -45.79
CA VAL A 257 23.30 -29.27 -45.63
C VAL A 257 24.38 -30.25 -45.16
N LYS A 258 24.09 -30.98 -44.06
CA LYS A 258 24.04 -32.48 -44.00
C LYS A 258 22.97 -32.98 -43.00
N ARG A 259 22.06 -33.84 -43.49
CA ARG A 259 21.07 -34.60 -42.70
C ARG A 259 21.73 -35.85 -42.08
N PRO A 260 21.28 -36.32 -40.90
CA PRO A 260 21.35 -37.74 -40.58
C PRO A 260 19.98 -38.41 -40.76
N ARG A 261 20.02 -39.55 -41.46
CA ARG A 261 18.94 -40.54 -41.58
C ARG A 261 18.86 -41.39 -40.31
N GLY A 262 17.66 -41.92 -40.02
CA GLY A 262 17.52 -43.26 -39.41
C GLY A 262 16.88 -43.31 -38.03
N ARG A 263 15.59 -43.70 -38.01
CA ARG A 263 14.81 -44.13 -36.84
C ARG A 263 15.28 -45.53 -36.38
N PRO A 264 14.97 -45.96 -35.14
CA PRO A 264 13.95 -47.00 -35.06
C PRO A 264 12.85 -46.73 -34.02
N ARG A 265 11.70 -47.29 -34.37
CA ARG A 265 10.36 -47.13 -33.80
C ARG A 265 10.28 -47.93 -32.50
N LYS A 266 9.87 -47.31 -31.38
CA LYS A 266 9.37 -48.04 -30.20
C LYS A 266 7.89 -47.72 -29.96
N ALA A 267 7.20 -48.78 -29.58
CA ALA A 267 5.76 -49.03 -29.70
C ALA A 267 4.84 -48.04 -28.98
N GLN A 268 3.70 -47.78 -29.61
CA GLN A 268 2.50 -47.20 -29.01
C GLN A 268 1.95 -48.16 -27.94
N ALA A 269 1.74 -47.63 -26.73
CA ALA A 269 0.81 -48.18 -25.75
C ALA A 269 -0.55 -47.45 -25.89
N PRO A 270 -1.67 -48.13 -25.63
CA PRO A 270 -2.97 -47.79 -26.21
C PRO A 270 -3.67 -46.60 -25.54
N ALA A 271 -4.49 -45.93 -26.35
CA ALA A 271 -5.41 -44.89 -25.96
C ALA A 271 -6.37 -45.37 -24.86
N GLN A 272 -6.37 -44.70 -23.71
CA GLN A 272 -7.42 -44.86 -22.72
C GLN A 272 -8.67 -44.13 -23.22
N ALA A 273 -9.75 -44.90 -23.28
CA ALA A 273 -11.07 -44.49 -23.72
C ALA A 273 -11.65 -43.37 -22.85
N ALA A 274 -12.33 -42.44 -23.50
CA ALA A 274 -13.16 -41.42 -22.86
C ALA A 274 -14.25 -42.08 -21.99
N PRO A 275 -14.56 -41.52 -20.80
CA PRO A 275 -15.64 -42.03 -19.97
C PRO A 275 -17.01 -41.75 -20.64
N PRO A 276 -17.97 -42.69 -20.57
CA PRO A 276 -19.25 -42.55 -21.26
C PRO A 276 -20.14 -41.48 -20.63
N ALA A 277 -20.86 -40.77 -21.51
CA ALA A 277 -21.89 -39.79 -21.17
C ALA A 277 -22.98 -40.43 -20.29
N LYS A 278 -23.25 -39.79 -19.14
CA LYS A 278 -24.37 -40.15 -18.26
C LYS A 278 -25.69 -39.69 -18.91
N ARG A 279 -26.59 -40.64 -19.14
CA ARG A 279 -28.00 -40.38 -19.52
C ARG A 279 -28.69 -39.53 -18.44
N PRO A 280 -29.64 -38.65 -18.79
CA PRO A 280 -30.34 -37.81 -17.82
C PRO A 280 -31.27 -38.68 -16.97
N ARG A 281 -30.99 -38.75 -15.66
CA ARG A 281 -31.92 -39.33 -14.69
C ARG A 281 -32.93 -38.26 -14.27
N GLY A 282 -34.19 -38.52 -14.57
CA GLY A 282 -35.37 -38.26 -13.75
C GLY A 282 -35.45 -36.96 -12.94
N ARG A 283 -36.35 -36.08 -13.40
CA ARG A 283 -37.01 -35.00 -12.65
C ARG A 283 -37.24 -35.35 -11.16
N PRO A 284 -36.67 -34.61 -10.20
CA PRO A 284 -37.12 -34.70 -8.82
C PRO A 284 -38.50 -34.03 -8.70
N ARG A 285 -39.43 -34.75 -8.08
CA ARG A 285 -40.74 -34.26 -7.66
C ARG A 285 -40.57 -33.01 -6.78
N LYS A 286 -41.30 -31.96 -7.10
CA LYS A 286 -41.46 -30.73 -6.31
C LYS A 286 -42.00 -31.11 -4.93
N ALA A 287 -41.15 -31.07 -3.90
CA ALA A 287 -41.62 -31.04 -2.52
C ALA A 287 -42.23 -29.66 -2.27
N GLN A 288 -43.51 -29.63 -1.89
CA GLN A 288 -44.19 -28.42 -1.43
C GLN A 288 -43.49 -27.90 -0.18
N ALA A 289 -43.05 -26.64 -0.22
CA ALA A 289 -42.76 -25.90 1.00
C ALA A 289 -44.08 -25.65 1.74
N PRO A 290 -44.14 -25.84 3.07
CA PRO A 290 -45.29 -25.45 3.85
C PRO A 290 -45.45 -23.92 3.79
N ALA A 291 -46.70 -23.48 3.64
CA ALA A 291 -47.09 -22.08 3.58
C ALA A 291 -46.56 -21.31 4.80
N GLN A 292 -45.86 -20.20 4.55
CA GLN A 292 -45.56 -19.21 5.56
C GLN A 292 -46.88 -18.54 5.96
N ALA A 293 -47.18 -18.60 7.25
CA ALA A 293 -48.31 -17.92 7.87
C ALA A 293 -48.22 -16.40 7.64
N ALA A 294 -49.35 -15.82 7.25
CA ALA A 294 -49.53 -14.39 7.07
C ALA A 294 -49.28 -13.60 8.37
N PRO A 295 -48.77 -12.36 8.29
CA PRO A 295 -48.65 -11.49 9.46
C PRO A 295 -50.05 -11.06 9.96
N PRO A 296 -50.29 -10.98 11.29
CA PRO A 296 -51.58 -10.57 11.81
C PRO A 296 -51.89 -9.10 11.50
N ALA A 297 -53.13 -8.88 11.04
CA ALA A 297 -53.68 -7.58 10.71
C ALA A 297 -53.71 -6.62 11.91
N LYS A 298 -53.37 -5.35 11.63
CA LYS A 298 -53.48 -4.22 12.57
C LYS A 298 -54.95 -4.01 12.95
N ARG A 299 -55.25 -4.01 14.25
CA ARG A 299 -56.58 -3.65 14.80
C ARG A 299 -56.91 -2.18 14.46
N PRO A 300 -58.17 -1.84 14.13
CA PRO A 300 -58.58 -0.48 13.84
C PRO A 300 -58.61 0.38 15.12
N ARG A 301 -58.25 1.66 14.93
CA ARG A 301 -58.21 2.71 15.96
C ARG A 301 -59.59 2.91 16.57
N GLY A 302 -59.65 2.90 17.90
CA GLY A 302 -60.84 3.25 18.67
C GLY A 302 -61.25 4.71 18.47
N ARG A 303 -62.56 4.89 18.32
CA ARG A 303 -63.30 6.16 18.26
C ARG A 303 -63.24 6.89 19.62
N PRO A 304 -63.19 8.23 19.66
CA PRO A 304 -63.16 8.98 20.92
C PRO A 304 -64.53 8.96 21.61
N LYS A 305 -64.54 8.75 22.93
CA LYS A 305 -65.71 9.01 23.77
C LYS A 305 -65.67 10.46 24.24
N LYS A 306 -66.73 11.20 23.91
CA LYS A 306 -67.18 12.40 24.63
C LYS A 306 -67.74 11.97 26.00
N GLY A 307 -67.48 12.77 27.02
CA GLY A 307 -67.91 12.58 28.41
C GLY A 307 -66.96 13.33 29.32
#